data_AF-A0A971E3W4-F1
#
_entry.id   AF-A0A971E3W4-F1
#
_cell.length_a   1.000
_cell.length_b   1.000
_cell.length_c   1.000
_cell.angle_alpha   90.00
_cell.angle_beta   90.00
_cell.angle_gamma   90.00
#
_symmetry.space_group_name_H-M   'P 1'
#
loop_
_entity.id
_entity.type
_entity.pdbx_description
1 polymer ?
#
loop_
_entity_poly.entity_id
_entity_poly.type
_entity_poly.pdbx_seq_one_letter_code
_entity_poly.pdbx_strand_id
1 'polypeptide(L)'
;NGYGIYLEGTDRLRMVNNLIGKCNKAGFFAKVVAFRLHPKRGGTSRENKFFNNLFYDCGEAAIILPNEHNAVDGNAYAKMPPGYLRVMFPEPEMCLDLATWQEFCGFDMAGCACALDIDIDRENLTMEVTLKQELPAIRTDKKVITDFFGDAVGECRVAGPFAGLKAGSVRFSIDPRKKSDQEVGDRR
;
A
#
# COMPACT_ATOMS: atom_id res chain seq x y z
N ASN A 1 12.77 -1.94 15.52
CA ASN A 1 11.47 -1.61 14.88
C ASN A 1 11.49 -2.11 13.46
N GLY A 2 10.45 -2.85 13.05
CA GLY A 2 10.38 -3.53 11.75
C GLY A 2 9.25 -3.02 10.85
N TYR A 3 8.90 -1.74 10.98
CA TYR A 3 7.77 -1.15 10.26
C TYR A 3 8.22 -0.52 8.95
N GLY A 4 7.42 -0.64 7.89
CA GLY A 4 7.62 0.10 6.65
C GLY A 4 7.35 1.59 6.86
N ILE A 5 6.16 1.92 7.35
CA ILE A 5 5.74 3.27 7.71
C ILE A 5 5.24 3.28 9.15
N TYR A 6 5.79 4.19 9.96
CA TYR A 6 5.48 4.32 11.38
C TYR A 6 5.03 5.75 11.70
N LEU A 7 3.84 5.91 12.27
CA LEU A 7 3.29 7.20 12.68
C LEU A 7 3.08 7.30 14.18
N GLU A 8 3.35 8.50 14.70
CA GLU A 8 3.07 8.89 16.08
C GLU A 8 2.11 10.08 16.11
N GLY A 9 0.82 9.83 16.34
CA GLY A 9 -0.19 10.87 16.47
C GLY A 9 -0.33 11.74 15.22
N THR A 10 -0.34 11.13 14.04
CA THR A 10 -0.50 11.84 12.76
C THR A 10 -1.91 11.62 12.24
N ASP A 11 -2.69 12.70 12.13
CA ASP A 11 -4.02 12.71 11.53
C ASP A 11 -3.95 13.12 10.05
N ARG A 12 -4.90 12.64 9.24
CA ARG A 12 -5.13 13.06 7.84
C ARG A 12 -3.97 12.80 6.87
N LEU A 13 -3.11 11.82 7.16
CA LEU A 13 -2.16 11.28 6.19
C LEU A 13 -2.90 10.69 4.98
N ARG A 14 -2.31 10.79 3.79
CA ARG A 14 -2.77 10.08 2.60
C ARG A 14 -1.62 9.27 2.01
N MET A 15 -1.81 7.96 1.90
CA MET A 15 -0.87 7.02 1.28
C MET A 15 -1.57 6.37 0.10
N VAL A 16 -1.08 6.65 -1.10
CA VAL A 16 -1.70 6.19 -2.34
C VAL A 16 -0.66 5.53 -3.24
N ASN A 17 -1.01 4.40 -3.85
CA ASN A 17 -0.21 3.76 -4.90
C ASN A 17 1.22 3.39 -4.47
N ASN A 18 1.43 2.97 -3.23
CA ASN A 18 2.75 2.53 -2.76
C ASN A 18 2.94 1.03 -2.94
N LEU A 19 4.18 0.58 -3.06
CA LEU A 19 4.57 -0.82 -2.82
C LEU A 19 5.31 -0.87 -1.48
N ILE A 20 4.77 -1.62 -0.52
CA ILE A 20 5.31 -1.72 0.84
C ILE A 20 5.49 -3.20 1.15
N GLY A 21 6.73 -3.64 1.40
CA GLY A 21 6.95 -5.05 1.63
C GLY A 21 8.25 -5.40 2.31
N LYS A 22 8.43 -6.69 2.60
CA LYS A 22 9.62 -7.23 3.29
C LYS A 22 9.91 -6.52 4.63
N CYS A 23 8.84 -6.15 5.34
CA CYS A 23 8.92 -5.50 6.65
C CYS A 23 8.90 -6.56 7.75
N ASN A 24 9.82 -6.53 8.71
CA ASN A 24 9.89 -7.53 9.78
C ASN A 24 8.62 -7.57 10.66
N LYS A 25 7.92 -6.44 10.81
CA LYS A 25 6.70 -6.33 11.62
C LYS A 25 5.48 -5.97 10.77
N ALA A 26 5.28 -4.69 10.45
CA ALA A 26 4.11 -4.29 9.68
C ALA A 26 4.44 -3.34 8.54
N GLY A 27 3.68 -3.41 7.45
CA GLY A 27 3.78 -2.44 6.36
C GLY A 27 3.47 -1.03 6.86
N PHE A 28 2.39 -0.90 7.63
CA PHE A 28 1.97 0.33 8.27
C PHE A 28 1.63 0.13 9.75
N PHE A 29 2.08 1.05 10.60
CA PHE A 29 1.68 1.14 11.99
C PHE A 29 1.47 2.60 12.40
N ALA A 30 0.36 2.88 13.08
CA ALA A 30 0.15 4.16 13.75
C ALA A 30 -0.32 3.97 15.19
N LYS A 31 0.15 4.84 16.07
CA LYS A 31 -0.37 4.96 17.44
C LYS A 31 -0.86 6.37 17.72
N VAL A 32 -1.77 6.48 18.69
CA VAL A 32 -2.18 7.77 19.26
C VAL A 32 -1.09 8.27 20.19
N VAL A 33 -0.87 9.59 20.25
CA VAL A 33 0.04 10.19 21.22
C VAL A 33 -0.68 11.30 21.98
N ALA A 34 -1.50 10.88 22.96
CA ALA A 34 -2.37 11.77 23.73
C ALA A 34 -1.57 12.85 24.48
N PHE A 35 -0.45 12.49 25.10
CA PHE A 35 0.38 13.44 25.87
C PHE A 35 1.03 14.53 25.02
N ARG A 36 1.04 14.41 23.69
CA ARG A 36 1.53 15.47 22.77
C ARG A 36 0.39 16.35 22.23
N LEU A 37 -0.88 16.04 22.50
CA LEU A 37 -2.03 16.85 22.07
C LEU A 37 -1.98 18.26 22.65
N HIS A 38 -1.43 18.43 23.85
CA HIS A 38 -0.99 19.71 24.40
C HIS A 38 0.55 19.64 24.44
N PRO A 39 1.32 20.29 23.54
CA PRO A 39 1.12 21.58 22.89
C PRO A 39 0.79 21.52 21.36
N LYS A 40 -0.24 20.76 20.96
CA LYS A 40 -0.69 20.57 19.56
C LYS A 40 0.35 19.94 18.62
N ARG A 41 1.23 19.09 19.16
CA ARG A 41 2.24 18.34 18.40
C ARG A 41 1.92 16.86 18.25
N GLY A 42 0.83 16.41 18.85
CA GLY A 42 0.29 15.06 18.73
C GLY A 42 -1.05 15.08 17.99
N GLY A 43 -1.58 13.89 17.80
CA GLY A 43 -2.83 13.66 17.08
C GLY A 43 -3.42 12.32 17.47
N THR A 44 -4.62 12.09 16.96
CA THR A 44 -5.46 10.94 17.28
C THR A 44 -5.31 9.78 16.30
N SER A 45 -4.45 9.95 15.30
CA SER A 45 -4.23 9.02 14.19
C SER A 45 -5.55 8.63 13.48
N ARG A 46 -6.35 9.65 13.17
CA ARG A 46 -7.65 9.60 12.50
C ARG A 46 -7.59 10.23 11.12
N GLU A 47 -8.60 9.92 10.32
CA GLU A 47 -8.82 10.39 8.96
C GLU A 47 -7.66 10.11 7.99
N ASN A 48 -6.78 9.17 8.35
CA ASN A 48 -5.73 8.70 7.46
C ASN A 48 -6.36 7.87 6.33
N LYS A 49 -5.76 7.94 5.14
CA LYS A 49 -6.32 7.39 3.92
C LYS A 49 -5.29 6.49 3.25
N PHE A 50 -5.64 5.22 3.08
CA PHE A 50 -4.78 4.18 2.53
C PHE A 50 -5.44 3.63 1.28
N PHE A 51 -5.06 4.18 0.14
CA PHE A 51 -5.71 3.85 -1.13
C PHE A 51 -4.76 3.17 -2.09
N ASN A 52 -5.22 2.11 -2.73
CA ASN A 52 -4.55 1.56 -3.91
C ASN A 52 -3.08 1.13 -3.66
N ASN A 53 -2.71 0.76 -2.42
CA ASN A 53 -1.34 0.32 -2.12
C ASN A 53 -1.20 -1.19 -2.33
N LEU A 54 0.00 -1.65 -2.65
CA LEU A 54 0.37 -3.05 -2.74
C LEU A 54 1.25 -3.42 -1.53
N PHE A 55 0.75 -4.29 -0.67
CA PHE A 55 1.49 -4.84 0.46
C PHE A 55 2.04 -6.23 0.12
N TYR A 56 3.33 -6.45 0.40
CA TYR A 56 4.02 -7.69 0.02
C TYR A 56 4.89 -8.24 1.15
N ASP A 57 4.57 -9.45 1.62
CA ASP A 57 5.43 -10.20 2.56
C ASP A 57 5.84 -9.38 3.80
N CYS A 58 4.85 -8.90 4.56
CA CYS A 58 5.05 -8.22 5.85
C CYS A 58 4.92 -9.24 6.99
N GLY A 59 5.81 -9.19 7.99
CA GLY A 59 5.98 -10.27 8.96
C GLY A 59 4.80 -10.56 9.89
N GLU A 60 4.13 -9.53 10.42
CA GLU A 60 2.99 -9.65 11.34
C GLU A 60 1.70 -9.05 10.79
N ALA A 61 1.78 -7.95 10.04
CA ALA A 61 0.60 -7.25 9.51
C ALA A 61 0.90 -6.42 8.26
N ALA A 62 -0.09 -6.20 7.41
CA ALA A 62 -0.01 -5.15 6.39
C ALA A 62 -0.27 -3.79 7.02
N ILE A 63 -1.38 -3.67 7.77
CA ILE A 63 -1.87 -2.41 8.30
C ILE A 63 -2.29 -2.61 9.76
N ILE A 64 -1.75 -1.77 10.65
CA ILE A 64 -2.16 -1.67 12.05
C ILE A 64 -2.67 -0.25 12.29
N LEU A 65 -3.99 -0.11 12.39
CA LEU A 65 -4.67 1.14 12.70
C LEU A 65 -4.93 1.25 14.21
N PRO A 66 -4.84 2.44 14.80
CA PRO A 66 -5.20 2.62 16.19
C PRO A 66 -6.72 2.65 16.42
N ASN A 67 -7.51 2.97 15.39
CA ASN A 67 -8.98 3.06 15.48
C ASN A 67 -9.62 2.98 14.08
N GLU A 68 -10.92 2.77 14.04
CA GLU A 68 -11.75 2.66 12.83
C GLU A 68 -12.01 3.99 12.10
N HIS A 69 -11.55 5.13 12.61
CA HIS A 69 -11.84 6.42 11.99
C HIS A 69 -10.82 6.75 10.89
N ASN A 70 -10.51 5.79 10.04
CA ASN A 70 -9.60 5.91 8.90
C ASN A 70 -10.32 5.40 7.64
N ALA A 71 -9.77 5.67 6.46
CA ALA A 71 -10.30 5.13 5.21
C ALA A 71 -9.26 4.24 4.55
N VAL A 72 -9.65 3.03 4.21
CA VAL A 72 -8.81 2.03 3.55
C VAL A 72 -9.61 1.53 2.36
N ASP A 73 -9.09 1.66 1.14
CA ASP A 73 -9.76 1.14 -0.06
C ASP A 73 -8.84 0.79 -1.23
N GLY A 74 -9.20 -0.24 -2.00
CA GLY A 74 -8.48 -0.67 -3.20
C GLY A 74 -7.07 -1.23 -2.98
N ASN A 75 -6.69 -1.64 -1.77
CA ASN A 75 -5.34 -2.17 -1.54
C ASN A 75 -5.21 -3.63 -2.02
N ALA A 76 -3.99 -4.04 -2.36
CA ALA A 76 -3.67 -5.41 -2.73
C ALA A 76 -2.70 -6.03 -1.72
N TYR A 77 -2.92 -7.30 -1.39
CA TYR A 77 -2.16 -8.01 -0.35
C TYR A 77 -1.60 -9.32 -0.87
N ALA A 78 -0.28 -9.46 -0.84
CA ALA A 78 0.42 -10.66 -1.27
C ALA A 78 1.31 -11.22 -0.16
N LYS A 79 1.24 -12.53 0.06
CA LYS A 79 2.03 -13.25 1.08
C LYS A 79 1.88 -12.67 2.50
N MET A 80 0.65 -12.31 2.87
CA MET A 80 0.36 -11.84 4.22
C MET A 80 0.12 -13.01 5.20
N PRO A 81 0.54 -12.89 6.46
CA PRO A 81 0.18 -13.84 7.51
C PRO A 81 -1.31 -13.73 7.87
N PRO A 82 -1.90 -14.70 8.59
CA PRO A 82 -3.25 -14.54 9.14
C PRO A 82 -3.37 -13.32 10.07
N GLY A 83 -4.54 -12.66 10.09
CA GLY A 83 -4.78 -11.52 11.00
C GLY A 83 -3.95 -10.26 10.68
N TYR A 84 -3.60 -10.06 9.41
CA TYR A 84 -2.69 -9.02 8.97
C TYR A 84 -3.31 -7.62 8.85
N LEU A 85 -4.61 -7.49 9.01
CA LEU A 85 -5.33 -6.21 9.02
C LEU A 85 -5.85 -5.97 10.43
N ARG A 86 -5.39 -4.90 11.08
CA ARG A 86 -5.63 -4.73 12.51
C ARG A 86 -6.18 -3.36 12.88
N VAL A 87 -7.13 -3.37 13.82
CA VAL A 87 -7.58 -2.19 14.56
C VAL A 87 -7.33 -2.43 16.04
N MET A 88 -6.45 -1.62 16.63
CA MET A 88 -6.00 -1.82 18.02
C MET A 88 -7.07 -1.52 19.08
N PHE A 89 -7.92 -0.51 18.84
CA PHE A 89 -8.87 -0.03 19.84
C PHE A 89 -10.30 0.09 19.30
N PRO A 90 -11.32 -0.18 20.15
CA PRO A 90 -11.21 -0.59 21.56
C PRO A 90 -10.58 -1.98 21.72
N GLU A 91 -9.99 -2.26 22.90
CA GLU A 91 -9.44 -3.59 23.19
C GLU A 91 -10.57 -4.63 23.31
N PRO A 92 -10.32 -5.90 22.93
CA PRO A 92 -9.09 -6.44 22.37
C PRO A 92 -8.83 -6.03 20.92
N GLU A 93 -7.56 -6.05 20.49
CA GLU A 93 -7.17 -5.77 19.10
C GLU A 93 -7.89 -6.72 18.13
N MET A 94 -8.57 -6.15 17.14
CA MET A 94 -9.13 -6.91 16.03
C MET A 94 -7.98 -7.31 15.10
N CYS A 95 -7.77 -8.62 14.89
CA CYS A 95 -6.83 -9.16 13.92
C CYS A 95 -7.61 -9.89 12.83
N LEU A 96 -7.73 -9.27 11.66
CA LEU A 96 -8.66 -9.68 10.61
C LEU A 96 -7.92 -10.11 9.33
N ASP A 97 -8.56 -10.97 8.56
CA ASP A 97 -8.23 -11.18 7.15
C ASP A 97 -9.02 -10.19 6.28
N LEU A 98 -8.81 -10.19 4.96
CA LEU A 98 -9.47 -9.23 4.08
C LEU A 98 -11.00 -9.37 4.08
N ALA A 99 -11.52 -10.61 4.08
CA ALA A 99 -12.96 -10.84 4.01
C ALA A 99 -13.66 -10.28 5.26
N THR A 100 -13.11 -10.56 6.45
CA THR A 100 -13.65 -10.05 7.72
C THR A 100 -13.40 -8.56 7.91
N TRP A 101 -12.31 -8.01 7.38
CA TRP A 101 -12.03 -6.57 7.33
C TRP A 101 -13.07 -5.82 6.49
N GLN A 102 -13.45 -6.39 5.36
CA GLN A 102 -14.53 -5.88 4.50
C GLN A 102 -15.90 -5.99 5.17
N GLU A 103 -16.22 -7.16 5.74
CA GLU A 103 -17.52 -7.43 6.35
C GLU A 103 -17.77 -6.56 7.59
N PHE A 104 -16.83 -6.56 8.55
CA PHE A 104 -17.07 -5.97 9.87
C PHE A 104 -16.67 -4.50 9.96
N CYS A 105 -15.68 -4.06 9.19
CA CYS A 105 -15.22 -2.67 9.23
C CYS A 105 -15.69 -1.85 8.02
N GLY A 106 -16.24 -2.49 6.98
CA GLY A 106 -16.57 -1.82 5.72
C GLY A 106 -15.33 -1.26 5.01
N PHE A 107 -14.15 -1.78 5.35
CA PHE A 107 -12.88 -1.32 4.83
C PHE A 107 -12.42 -2.15 3.65
N ASP A 108 -11.71 -1.51 2.74
CA ASP A 108 -11.05 -2.16 1.63
C ASP A 108 -11.98 -2.96 0.72
N MET A 109 -13.17 -2.43 0.47
CA MET A 109 -14.22 -3.07 -0.33
C MET A 109 -13.80 -3.34 -1.77
N ALA A 110 -12.92 -2.50 -2.34
CA ALA A 110 -12.30 -2.74 -3.65
C ALA A 110 -10.94 -3.46 -3.55
N GLY A 111 -10.53 -3.86 -2.35
CA GLY A 111 -9.26 -4.52 -2.08
C GLY A 111 -9.25 -5.99 -2.48
N CYS A 112 -8.05 -6.56 -2.62
CA CYS A 112 -7.88 -7.96 -3.00
C CYS A 112 -6.65 -8.64 -2.37
N ALA A 113 -6.75 -9.94 -2.15
CA ALA A 113 -5.59 -10.79 -1.95
C ALA A 113 -5.09 -11.28 -3.32
N CYS A 114 -3.78 -11.33 -3.53
CA CYS A 114 -3.19 -11.73 -4.81
C CYS A 114 -1.97 -12.64 -4.65
N ALA A 115 -1.76 -13.49 -5.67
CA ALA A 115 -0.55 -14.29 -5.80
C ALA A 115 0.47 -13.52 -6.65
N LEU A 116 1.44 -12.93 -5.95
CA LEU A 116 2.46 -12.07 -6.52
C LEU A 116 3.83 -12.43 -5.93
N ASP A 117 4.85 -12.40 -6.78
CA ASP A 117 6.25 -12.56 -6.44
C ASP A 117 7.02 -11.32 -6.90
N ILE A 118 7.92 -10.81 -6.05
CA ILE A 118 8.82 -9.70 -6.37
C ILE A 118 10.26 -10.15 -6.19
N ASP A 119 11.07 -9.90 -7.20
CA ASP A 119 12.53 -9.96 -7.16
C ASP A 119 13.14 -8.56 -7.39
N ILE A 120 14.21 -8.26 -6.66
CA ILE A 120 14.90 -6.96 -6.75
C ILE A 120 16.37 -7.20 -7.02
N ASP A 121 16.79 -6.80 -8.22
CA ASP A 121 18.19 -6.70 -8.60
C ASP A 121 18.74 -5.37 -8.11
N ARG A 122 19.56 -5.42 -7.05
CA ARG A 122 20.16 -4.25 -6.41
C ARG A 122 21.35 -3.69 -7.19
N GLU A 123 21.96 -4.50 -8.07
CA GLU A 123 23.11 -4.07 -8.87
C GLU A 123 22.64 -3.24 -10.05
N ASN A 124 21.61 -3.73 -10.75
CA ASN A 124 21.03 -3.06 -11.93
C ASN A 124 19.87 -2.12 -11.58
N LEU A 125 19.45 -2.06 -10.31
CA LEU A 125 18.30 -1.29 -9.83
C LEU A 125 17.05 -1.59 -10.67
N THR A 126 16.72 -2.87 -10.77
CA THR A 126 15.50 -3.33 -11.44
C THR A 126 14.65 -4.16 -10.49
N MET A 127 13.34 -4.10 -10.72
CA MET A 127 12.35 -4.90 -10.02
C MET A 127 11.63 -5.77 -11.02
N GLU A 128 11.56 -7.06 -10.76
CA GLU A 128 10.71 -7.98 -11.51
C GLU A 128 9.50 -8.34 -10.64
N VAL A 129 8.31 -8.18 -11.22
CA VAL A 129 7.04 -8.53 -10.57
C VAL A 129 6.37 -9.61 -11.38
N THR A 130 6.14 -10.77 -10.76
CA THR A 130 5.40 -11.88 -11.36
C THR A 130 4.02 -12.00 -10.72
N LEU A 131 2.98 -11.80 -11.52
CA LEU A 131 1.58 -11.97 -11.13
C LEU A 131 1.01 -13.25 -11.73
N LYS A 132 0.39 -14.09 -10.91
CA LYS A 132 -0.30 -15.29 -11.43
C LYS A 132 -1.64 -14.97 -12.10
N GLN A 133 -2.25 -13.85 -11.71
CA GLN A 133 -3.57 -13.42 -12.16
C GLN A 133 -3.61 -11.89 -12.23
N GLU A 134 -4.50 -11.37 -13.09
CA GLU A 134 -4.74 -9.93 -13.18
C GLU A 134 -5.23 -9.37 -11.84
N LEU A 135 -4.76 -8.16 -11.51
CA LEU A 135 -5.30 -7.42 -10.39
C LEU A 135 -6.59 -6.71 -10.81
N PRO A 136 -7.57 -6.56 -9.88
CA PRO A 136 -8.78 -5.82 -10.18
C PRO A 136 -8.45 -4.37 -10.53
N ALA A 137 -9.19 -3.82 -11.50
CA ALA A 137 -9.15 -2.40 -11.79
C ALA A 137 -9.89 -1.64 -10.67
N ILE A 138 -9.20 -0.69 -10.06
CA ILE A 138 -9.69 0.16 -8.98
C ILE A 138 -9.66 1.62 -9.42
N ARG A 139 -10.53 2.44 -8.83
CA ARG A 139 -10.61 3.86 -9.17
C ARG A 139 -9.31 4.58 -8.84
N THR A 140 -8.83 5.38 -9.76
CA THR A 140 -7.68 6.26 -9.55
C THR A 140 -8.00 7.32 -8.50
N ASP A 141 -7.03 7.57 -7.62
CA ASP A 141 -7.13 8.62 -6.62
C ASP A 141 -7.15 10.00 -7.24
N LYS A 142 -8.11 10.85 -6.84
CA LYS A 142 -8.26 12.19 -7.39
C LYS A 142 -7.05 13.11 -7.16
N LYS A 143 -6.20 12.80 -6.18
CA LYS A 143 -5.00 13.61 -5.86
C LYS A 143 -3.71 13.01 -6.41
N VAL A 144 -3.73 11.77 -6.91
CA VAL A 144 -2.55 11.06 -7.40
C VAL A 144 -2.89 10.42 -8.74
N ILE A 145 -2.66 11.20 -9.81
CA ILE A 145 -3.05 10.87 -11.18
C ILE A 145 -1.89 10.36 -12.05
N THR A 146 -0.72 10.15 -11.44
CA THR A 146 0.44 9.57 -12.12
C THR A 146 0.87 8.27 -11.47
N ASP A 147 1.69 7.50 -12.18
CA ASP A 147 2.38 6.33 -11.64
C ASP A 147 3.80 6.68 -11.16
N PHE A 148 4.59 5.66 -10.81
CA PHE A 148 5.98 5.80 -10.36
C PHE A 148 6.89 6.55 -11.35
N PHE A 149 6.64 6.41 -12.65
CA PHE A 149 7.44 7.01 -13.71
C PHE A 149 6.99 8.45 -14.04
N GLY A 150 5.92 8.91 -13.41
CA GLY A 150 5.31 10.20 -13.69
C GLY A 150 4.32 10.17 -14.86
N ASP A 151 4.01 8.98 -15.39
CA ASP A 151 3.07 8.83 -16.49
C ASP A 151 1.64 8.98 -15.97
N ALA A 152 0.81 9.73 -16.71
CA ALA A 152 -0.58 9.92 -16.36
C ALA A 152 -1.34 8.58 -16.46
N VAL A 153 -2.17 8.30 -15.45
CA VAL A 153 -3.05 7.14 -15.43
C VAL A 153 -4.49 7.52 -15.72
N GLY A 154 -5.27 6.58 -16.26
CA GLY A 154 -6.69 6.77 -16.53
C GLY A 154 -7.55 6.82 -15.27
N GLU A 155 -8.88 6.76 -15.47
CA GLU A 155 -9.86 6.76 -14.37
C GLU A 155 -9.75 5.53 -13.45
N CYS A 156 -9.24 4.42 -14.00
CA CYS A 156 -8.95 3.20 -13.28
C CYS A 156 -7.49 2.80 -13.45
N ARG A 157 -6.97 2.09 -12.46
CA ARG A 157 -5.62 1.53 -12.42
C ARG A 157 -5.61 0.25 -11.60
N VAL A 158 -4.47 -0.43 -11.56
CA VAL A 158 -4.21 -1.51 -10.58
C VAL A 158 -3.58 -0.92 -9.31
N ALA A 159 -3.68 -1.66 -8.21
CA ALA A 159 -3.04 -1.29 -6.95
C ALA A 159 -1.51 -1.29 -7.08
N GLY A 160 -0.86 -0.36 -6.37
CA GLY A 160 0.58 -0.19 -6.35
C GLY A 160 1.10 0.94 -7.23
N PRO A 161 2.43 1.11 -7.26
CA PRO A 161 3.08 2.27 -7.85
C PRO A 161 3.13 2.23 -9.37
N PHE A 162 3.04 1.04 -9.97
CA PHE A 162 3.18 0.84 -11.41
C PHE A 162 1.82 0.62 -12.06
N ALA A 163 1.48 1.40 -13.09
CA ALA A 163 0.22 1.23 -13.81
C ALA A 163 0.22 0.01 -14.75
N GLY A 164 1.39 -0.47 -15.15
CA GLY A 164 1.57 -1.55 -16.14
C GLY A 164 1.63 -2.97 -15.57
N LEU A 165 1.24 -3.20 -14.31
CA LEU A 165 1.18 -4.56 -13.77
C LEU A 165 0.07 -5.35 -14.47
N LYS A 166 0.42 -6.54 -14.94
CA LYS A 166 -0.46 -7.49 -15.63
C LYS A 166 -0.05 -8.92 -15.29
N ALA A 167 -0.90 -9.90 -15.61
CA ALA A 167 -0.55 -11.30 -15.44
C ALA A 167 0.74 -11.66 -16.20
N GLY A 168 1.57 -12.51 -15.59
CA GLY A 168 2.91 -12.83 -16.06
C GLY A 168 4.00 -12.02 -15.35
N SER A 169 5.20 -12.01 -15.93
CA SER A 169 6.34 -11.26 -15.40
C SER A 169 6.49 -9.92 -16.10
N VAL A 170 6.65 -8.85 -15.33
CA VAL A 170 6.95 -7.51 -15.80
C VAL A 170 8.16 -6.98 -15.05
N ARG A 171 9.11 -6.40 -15.80
CA ARG A 171 10.33 -5.81 -15.25
C ARG A 171 10.29 -4.29 -15.35
N PHE A 172 10.66 -3.63 -14.26
CA PHE A 172 10.70 -2.19 -14.11
C PHE A 172 12.12 -1.74 -13.75
N SER A 173 12.55 -0.60 -14.27
CA SER A 173 13.69 0.11 -13.67
C SER A 173 13.20 0.85 -12.43
N ILE A 174 13.94 0.73 -11.33
CA ILE A 174 13.73 1.46 -10.09
C ILE A 174 14.90 2.39 -9.78
N ASP A 175 15.74 2.68 -10.79
CA ASP A 175 16.87 3.60 -10.66
C ASP A 175 16.36 5.04 -10.66
N PRO A 176 16.48 5.79 -9.54
CA PRO A 176 15.98 7.16 -9.45
C PRO A 176 16.75 8.14 -10.35
N ARG A 177 17.89 7.73 -10.94
CA ARG A 177 18.72 8.55 -11.82
C ARG A 177 18.26 8.46 -13.27
N LYS A 178 17.58 7.38 -13.65
CA LYS A 178 17.03 7.23 -15.00
C LYS A 178 15.67 7.90 -15.00
N LYS A 179 15.55 9.00 -15.75
CA LYS A 179 14.22 9.44 -16.18
C LYS A 179 13.64 8.35 -17.07
N SER A 180 12.32 8.26 -17.16
CA SER A 180 11.62 7.29 -18.00
C SER A 180 12.10 7.36 -19.44
N ASP A 181 13.11 6.55 -19.77
CA ASP A 181 13.53 6.27 -21.14
C ASP A 181 12.52 5.26 -21.70
N GLN A 182 11.27 5.72 -21.90
CA GLN A 182 10.46 5.12 -22.95
C GLN A 182 11.02 5.66 -24.26
N GLU A 183 11.96 4.91 -24.83
CA GLU A 183 12.38 5.09 -26.22
C GLU A 183 11.12 5.21 -27.09
N VAL A 184 10.91 6.41 -27.62
CA VAL A 184 10.02 6.62 -28.75
C VAL A 184 10.61 5.79 -29.89
N GLY A 185 10.01 4.61 -30.09
CA GLY A 185 10.31 3.73 -31.21
C GLY A 185 10.35 4.52 -32.51
N ASP A 186 11.51 4.43 -33.14
CA ASP A 186 11.88 4.81 -34.49
C ASP A 186 10.67 4.80 -35.45
N ARG A 187 10.17 5.99 -35.80
CA ARG A 187 9.39 6.18 -37.03
C ARG A 187 10.34 6.66 -38.12
N ARG A 188 10.83 5.68 -38.88
CA ARG A 188 11.27 5.88 -40.25
C ARG A 188 10.13 6.42 -41.10
#